data_AF-A0A0N1H907-F1
#
_entry.id   AF-A0A0N1H907-F1
#
_cell.length_a   1.000
_cell.length_b   1.000
_cell.length_c   1.000
_cell.angle_alpha   90.00
_cell.angle_beta   90.00
_cell.angle_gamma   90.00
#
_symmetry.space_group_name_H-M   'P 1'
#
loop_
_entity.id
_entity.type
_entity.pdbx_description
1 polymer ?
#
loop_
_entity_poly.entity_id
_entity_poly.type
_entity_poly.pdbx_seq_one_letter_code
_entity_poly.pdbx_strand_id
1 'polypeptide(L)'
;MALPKDVNEIASSLNRALGVGYTVVKQLPSSPAPDRSYNRAKDWFSGPLSDGVYLLRVTLRHDLGVEVEPDFEHTRTRMLAVLDNERRSLERLLSSEHAQAG
;
A
#
# COMPACT_ATOMS: atom_id res chain seq x y z
N MET A 1 -14.12 -18.92 -21.28
CA MET A 1 -15.21 -17.91 -21.31
C MET A 1 -14.57 -16.54 -21.36
N ALA A 2 -14.93 -15.67 -22.30
CA ALA A 2 -14.36 -14.33 -22.42
C ALA A 2 -15.23 -13.32 -21.66
N LEU A 3 -14.61 -12.52 -20.80
CA LEU A 3 -15.31 -11.44 -20.10
C LEU A 3 -15.78 -10.37 -21.11
N PRO A 4 -16.87 -9.64 -20.81
CA PRO A 4 -17.27 -8.47 -21.58
C PRO A 4 -16.13 -7.45 -21.71
N LYS A 5 -16.08 -6.71 -22.83
CA LYS A 5 -14.97 -5.81 -23.18
C LYS A 5 -14.62 -4.83 -22.06
N ASP A 6 -15.64 -4.19 -21.48
CA ASP A 6 -15.46 -3.19 -20.43
C ASP A 6 -14.85 -3.79 -19.16
N VAL A 7 -15.21 -5.03 -18.84
CA VAL A 7 -14.66 -5.78 -17.70
C VAL A 7 -13.18 -6.11 -17.94
N ASN A 8 -12.81 -6.48 -19.17
CA ASN A 8 -11.40 -6.72 -19.52
C ASN A 8 -10.55 -5.44 -19.46
N GLU A 9 -11.09 -4.30 -19.91
CA GLU A 9 -10.40 -3.01 -19.85
C GLU A 9 -10.19 -2.55 -18.41
N ILE A 10 -11.20 -2.70 -17.55
CA ILE A 10 -11.10 -2.43 -16.11
C ILE A 10 -10.06 -3.36 -15.47
N ALA A 11 -10.13 -4.67 -15.70
CA ALA A 11 -9.18 -5.64 -15.15
C ALA A 11 -7.73 -5.38 -15.61
N SER A 12 -7.53 -5.03 -16.89
CA SER A 12 -6.23 -4.67 -17.45
C SER A 12 -5.65 -3.41 -16.80
N SER A 13 -6.50 -2.40 -16.59
CA SER A 13 -6.11 -1.13 -15.95
C SER A 13 -5.72 -1.36 -14.49
N LEU A 14 -6.49 -2.17 -13.76
CA LEU A 14 -6.20 -2.57 -12.38
C LEU A 14 -4.91 -3.39 -12.29
N ASN A 15 -4.67 -4.31 -13.23
CA ASN A 15 -3.44 -5.10 -13.27
C ASN A 15 -2.19 -4.23 -13.54
N ARG A 16 -2.29 -3.22 -14.41
CA ARG A 16 -1.21 -2.25 -14.61
C ARG A 16 -0.97 -1.42 -13.35
N ALA A 17 -2.04 -0.98 -12.68
CA ALA A 17 -1.94 -0.24 -11.42
C ALA A 17 -1.23 -1.07 -10.34
N LEU A 18 -1.52 -2.38 -10.24
CA LEU A 18 -0.81 -3.32 -9.38
C LEU A 18 0.70 -3.34 -9.64
N GLY A 19 1.11 -3.41 -10.90
CA GLY A 19 2.52 -3.38 -11.30
C GLY A 19 3.22 -2.07 -10.90
N VAL A 20 2.53 -0.95 -11.00
CA VAL A 20 3.03 0.37 -10.58
C VAL A 20 3.17 0.44 -9.06
N GLY A 21 2.16 0.04 -8.30
CA GLY A 21 2.21 0.04 -6.84
C GLY A 21 3.33 -0.85 -6.28
N TYR A 22 3.54 -2.02 -6.88
CA TYR A 22 4.65 -2.91 -6.50
C TYR A 22 6.02 -2.27 -6.75
N THR A 23 6.19 -1.61 -7.89
CA THR A 23 7.44 -0.90 -8.22
C THR A 23 7.71 0.23 -7.24
N VAL A 24 6.68 1.01 -6.88
CA VAL A 24 6.79 2.10 -5.89
C VAL A 24 7.27 1.58 -4.53
N VAL A 25 6.70 0.48 -4.05
CA VAL A 25 7.12 -0.15 -2.78
C VAL A 25 8.56 -0.68 -2.86
N LYS A 26 8.94 -1.29 -3.99
CA LYS A 26 10.31 -1.80 -4.17
C LYS A 26 11.37 -0.70 -4.20
N GLN A 27 11.04 0.47 -4.74
CA GLN A 27 11.99 1.57 -4.91
C GLN A 27 12.09 2.48 -3.68
N LEU A 28 11.14 2.38 -2.74
CA LEU A 28 11.09 3.17 -1.52
C LEU A 28 12.40 3.17 -0.71
N PRO A 29 13.02 2.00 -0.41
CA PRO A 29 14.27 1.95 0.37
C PRO A 29 15.48 2.58 -0.33
N SER A 30 15.44 2.69 -1.67
CA SER A 30 16.54 3.25 -2.48
C SER A 30 16.28 4.69 -2.90
N SER A 31 15.21 5.33 -2.39
CA SER A 31 14.87 6.69 -2.79
C SER A 31 15.86 7.70 -2.21
N PRO A 32 16.35 8.67 -3.00
CA PRO A 32 17.15 9.78 -2.51
C PRO A 32 16.34 10.79 -1.67
N ALA A 33 15.01 10.66 -1.63
CA ALA A 33 14.13 11.48 -0.80
C ALA A 33 13.07 10.60 -0.11
N PRO A 34 13.44 9.87 0.97
CA PRO A 34 12.61 8.85 1.59
C PRO A 34 11.22 9.34 1.99
N ASP A 35 11.12 10.51 2.64
CA ASP A 35 9.85 11.05 3.13
C ASP A 35 8.89 11.44 2.00
N ARG A 36 9.42 12.06 0.93
CA ARG A 36 8.60 12.42 -0.24
C ARG A 36 8.13 11.18 -1.00
N SER A 37 8.99 10.18 -1.13
CA SER A 37 8.62 8.91 -1.74
C SER A 37 7.59 8.15 -0.91
N TYR A 38 7.72 8.19 0.42
CA TYR A 38 6.76 7.60 1.34
C TYR A 38 5.41 8.28 1.26
N ASN A 39 5.36 9.61 1.30
CA ASN A 39 4.11 10.37 1.18
C ASN A 39 3.43 10.12 -0.17
N ARG A 40 4.19 10.11 -1.27
CA ARG A 40 3.63 9.79 -2.60
C ARG A 40 3.09 8.36 -2.67
N ALA A 41 3.78 7.39 -2.07
CA ALA A 41 3.30 6.02 -1.99
C ALA A 41 2.02 5.94 -1.15
N LYS A 42 1.99 6.60 0.01
CA LYS A 42 0.83 6.68 0.89
C LYS A 42 -0.39 7.26 0.16
N ASP A 43 -0.23 8.37 -0.56
CA ASP A 43 -1.30 8.99 -1.33
C ASP A 43 -1.84 8.04 -2.41
N TRP A 44 -0.96 7.34 -3.13
CA TRP A 44 -1.35 6.35 -4.14
C TRP A 44 -2.15 5.19 -3.54
N PHE A 45 -1.68 4.64 -2.40
CA PHE A 45 -2.36 3.55 -1.69
C PHE A 45 -3.67 3.95 -1.00
N SER A 46 -3.96 5.25 -0.91
CA SER A 46 -5.17 5.79 -0.29
C SER A 46 -6.23 6.25 -1.31
N GLY A 47 -5.97 6.10 -2.61
CA GLY A 47 -6.86 6.56 -3.68
C GLY A 47 -7.79 5.48 -4.24
N PRO A 48 -8.80 5.87 -5.05
CA PRO A 48 -9.81 4.96 -5.61
C PRO A 48 -9.25 3.80 -6.44
N LEU A 49 -8.07 3.99 -7.03
CA LEU A 49 -7.38 2.97 -7.80
C LEU A 49 -6.84 1.84 -6.90
N SER A 50 -6.40 2.17 -5.68
CA SER A 50 -5.98 1.21 -4.66
C SER A 50 -7.16 0.37 -4.18
N ASP A 51 -8.33 1.00 -3.98
CA ASP A 51 -9.56 0.31 -3.59
C ASP A 51 -10.01 -0.67 -4.69
N GLY A 52 -9.96 -0.26 -5.96
CA GLY A 52 -10.26 -1.14 -7.09
C GLY A 52 -9.32 -2.34 -7.18
N VAL A 53 -8.03 -2.13 -6.89
CA VAL A 53 -7.03 -3.20 -6.84
C VAL A 53 -7.31 -4.17 -5.68
N TYR A 54 -7.66 -3.65 -4.52
CA TYR A 54 -8.06 -4.46 -3.37
C TYR A 54 -9.26 -5.35 -3.71
N LEU A 55 -10.32 -4.78 -4.26
CA LEU A 55 -11.52 -5.52 -4.66
C LEU A 55 -11.20 -6.61 -5.69
N LEU A 56 -10.39 -6.32 -6.72
CA LEU A 56 -9.96 -7.31 -7.70
C LEU A 56 -9.22 -8.49 -7.04
N ARG A 57 -8.33 -8.19 -6.08
CA ARG A 57 -7.56 -9.21 -5.35
C ARG A 57 -8.46 -10.06 -4.44
N VAL A 58 -9.47 -9.47 -3.82
CA VAL A 58 -10.47 -10.19 -3.02
C VAL A 58 -11.29 -11.12 -3.91
N THR A 59 -11.80 -10.64 -5.04
CA THR A 59 -12.55 -11.47 -6.01
C THR A 59 -11.70 -12.62 -6.53
N LEU A 60 -10.46 -12.37 -6.93
CA LEU A 60 -9.57 -13.43 -7.41
C LEU A 60 -9.27 -14.49 -6.33
N ARG A 61 -9.07 -14.07 -5.08
CA ARG A 61 -8.86 -15.00 -3.96
C ARG A 61 -10.09 -15.85 -3.72
N HIS A 62 -11.27 -15.24 -3.73
CA HIS A 62 -12.54 -15.94 -3.62
C HIS A 62 -12.71 -16.98 -4.74
N ASP A 63 -12.45 -16.60 -6.00
CA ASP A 63 -12.54 -17.51 -7.15
C ASP A 63 -11.54 -18.68 -7.07
N LEU A 64 -10.38 -18.46 -6.46
CA LEU A 64 -9.36 -19.49 -6.22
C LEU A 64 -9.62 -20.31 -4.94
N GLY A 65 -10.71 -20.06 -4.20
CA GLY A 65 -11.02 -20.73 -2.95
C GLY A 65 -10.07 -20.38 -1.80
N VAL A 66 -9.35 -19.26 -1.90
CA VAL A 66 -8.49 -18.74 -0.83
C VAL A 66 -9.38 -17.96 0.14
N GLU A 67 -9.51 -18.46 1.37
CA GLU A 67 -10.25 -17.76 2.42
C GLU A 67 -9.70 -16.34 2.61
N VAL A 68 -10.58 -15.36 2.45
CA VAL A 68 -10.27 -13.96 2.73
C VAL A 68 -10.63 -13.72 4.19
N GLU A 69 -9.62 -13.43 5.01
CA GLU A 69 -9.81 -13.20 6.43
C GLU A 69 -10.81 -12.03 6.62
N PRO A 70 -11.93 -12.23 7.34
CA PRO A 70 -13.08 -11.30 7.33
C PRO A 70 -12.79 -9.88 7.82
N ASP A 71 -11.61 -9.65 8.41
CA ASP A 71 -11.22 -8.37 9.01
C ASP A 71 -9.85 -7.88 8.51
N PHE A 72 -9.42 -8.35 7.33
CA PHE A 72 -8.09 -8.05 6.80
C PHE A 72 -7.83 -6.54 6.69
N GLU A 73 -8.76 -5.74 6.18
CA GLU A 73 -8.55 -4.29 6.05
C GLU A 73 -8.55 -3.57 7.40
N HIS A 74 -9.35 -4.03 8.36
CA HIS A 74 -9.35 -3.47 9.71
C HIS A 74 -8.04 -3.80 10.45
N THR A 75 -7.57 -5.05 10.28
CA THR A 75 -6.27 -5.52 10.78
C THR A 75 -5.12 -4.76 10.13
N ARG A 76 -5.15 -4.58 8.80
CA ARG A 76 -4.17 -3.81 8.02
C ARG A 76 -4.12 -2.36 8.47
N THR A 77 -5.27 -1.71 8.62
CA THR A 77 -5.38 -0.32 9.10
C THR A 77 -4.78 -0.18 10.50
N ARG A 78 -5.07 -1.12 11.40
CA ARG A 78 -4.50 -1.15 12.76
C ARG A 78 -2.97 -1.32 12.72
N MET A 79 -2.46 -2.24 11.92
CA MET A 79 -1.01 -2.46 11.77
C MET A 79 -0.28 -1.23 11.20
N LEU A 80 -0.86 -0.57 10.20
CA LEU A 80 -0.28 0.65 9.62
C LEU A 80 -0.24 1.79 10.63
N ALA A 81 -1.29 1.94 11.45
CA ALA A 81 -1.31 2.94 12.52
C ALA A 81 -0.23 2.68 13.58
N VAL A 82 0.01 1.41 13.94
CA VAL A 82 1.11 1.03 14.84
C VAL A 82 2.46 1.40 14.24
N LEU A 83 2.72 1.03 12.99
CA LEU A 83 3.98 1.35 12.31
C LEU A 83 4.24 2.86 12.22
N ASP A 84 3.22 3.67 11.94
CA ASP A 84 3.38 5.13 11.87
C ASP A 84 3.63 5.76 13.26
N ASN A 85 3.09 5.16 14.32
CA ASN A 85 3.40 5.58 15.69
C ASN A 85 4.84 5.24 16.09
N GLU A 86 5.30 4.04 15.76
CA GLU A 86 6.70 3.63 16.00
C GLU A 86 7.68 4.51 15.23
N ARG A 87 7.38 4.81 13.96
CA ARG A 87 8.18 5.75 13.14
C ARG A 87 8.30 7.11 13.81
N ARG A 88 7.18 7.70 14.25
CA ARG A 88 7.17 8.99 14.97
C ARG A 88 7.87 8.93 16.33
N SER A 89 7.89 7.77 16.97
CA SER A 89 8.64 7.57 18.21
C SER A 89 10.14 7.62 17.96
N LEU A 90 10.60 6.88 16.95
CA LEU A 90 12.00 6.87 16.51
C LEU A 90 12.48 8.25 16.05
N GLU A 91 11.68 8.99 15.29
CA GLU A 91 12.00 10.36 14.87
C GLU A 91 12.24 11.29 16.07
N ARG A 92 11.41 11.17 17.12
CA ARG A 92 11.57 11.96 18.35
C ARG A 92 12.83 11.58 19.11
N LEU A 93 13.12 10.28 19.23
CA LEU A 93 14.34 9.79 19.87
C LEU A 93 15.59 10.29 19.14
N LEU A 94 15.65 10.13 17.82
CA LEU A 94 16.77 10.62 17.00
C LEU A 94 16.95 12.13 17.11
N SER A 95 15.86 12.90 17.14
CA SER A 95 15.91 14.35 17.32
C SER A 95 16.46 14.73 18.71
N SER A 96 16.10 13.96 19.74
CA SER A 96 16.60 14.19 21.10
C SER A 96 18.08 13.85 21.25
N GLU A 97 18.56 12.79 20.60
CA GLU A 97 19.98 12.42 20.60
C GLU A 97 20.83 13.47 19.87
N HIS A 98 20.35 13.98 18.72
CA HIS A 98 21.04 15.05 17.99
C HIS A 98 21.10 16.35 18.79
N ALA A 99 20.07 16.66 19.59
CA ALA A 99 20.05 17.84 20.45
C ALA A 99 20.95 17.73 21.70
N GLN A 100 21.33 16.51 22.11
CA GLN A 100 22.25 16.26 23.22
C GLN A 100 23.72 16.13 22.79
N ALA A 101 23.95 15.84 21.50
CA ALA A 101 25.28 15.67 20.92
C ALA A 101 25.89 16.94 20.31
N GLY A 102 25.14 18.05 20.27
CA GLY A 102 25.59 19.39 19.83
C GLY A 102 25.73 20.36 20.99
#